data_AF-X1BM30-F1
#
_entry.id   AF-X1BM30-F1
#
_cell.length_a   1.000
_cell.length_b   1.000
_cell.length_c   1.000
_cell.angle_alpha   90.00
_cell.angle_beta   90.00
_cell.angle_gamma   90.00
#
_symmetry.space_group_name_H-M   'P 1'
#
loop_
_entity.id
_entity.type
_entity.pdbx_description
1 polymer ?
#
loop_
_entity_poly.entity_id
_entity_poly.type
_entity_poly.pdbx_seq_one_letter_code
_entity_poly.pdbx_strand_id
1 'polypeptide(L)' 'MADLALRYEAEKFVLISTDKAVNPVSVMGVTKKIAELVIQSMVDISKTTFTYVRFGNVLGSSGSVIPIFKKQIAEGG' A
#
# COMPACT_ATOMS: atom_id res chain seq x y z
N MET A 1 10.18 1.27 8.67
CA MET A 1 9.33 0.17 9.19
C MET A 1 9.83 -1.18 8.71
N ALA A 2 9.96 -1.43 7.39
CA ALA A 2 10.53 -2.68 6.88
C ALA A 2 11.94 -2.97 7.42
N ASP A 3 12.83 -1.97 7.44
CA ASP A 3 14.18 -2.11 8.03
C ASP A 3 14.16 -2.40 9.54
N LEU A 4 13.13 -1.92 10.25
CA LEU A 4 12.97 -2.20 11.67
C LEU A 4 12.49 -3.65 11.87
N ALA A 5 11.56 -4.11 11.04
CA ALA A 5 11.11 -5.49 11.06
C ALA A 5 12.29 -6.45 10.78
N LEU A 6 13.13 -6.12 9.80
CA LEU A 6 14.38 -6.81 9.52
C LEU A 6 15.33 -6.80 10.73
N ARG A 7 15.63 -5.61 11.27
CA ARG A 7 16.60 -5.43 12.37
C ARG A 7 16.20 -6.17 13.64
N TYR A 8 14.91 -6.18 13.97
CA TYR A 8 14.39 -6.77 15.20
C TYR A 8 13.80 -8.16 14.99
N GLU A 9 14.03 -8.78 13.83
CA GLU A 9 13.54 -10.12 13.48
C GLU A 9 12.03 -10.31 13.78
N ALA A 10 11.20 -9.33 13.41
CA ALA A 10 9.75 -9.46 13.56
C ALA A 10 9.26 -10.71 12.81
N GLU A 11 8.23 -11.39 13.31
CA GLU A 11 7.75 -12.63 12.67
C GLU A 11 7.25 -12.39 11.24
N LYS A 12 6.46 -11.32 11.04
CA LYS A 12 5.83 -11.01 9.75
C LYS A 12 5.72 -9.51 9.54
N PHE A 13 6.03 -9.09 8.32
CA PHE A 13 5.82 -7.73 7.84
C PHE A 13 4.90 -7.76 6.62
N VAL A 14 3.78 -7.03 6.67
CA VAL A 14 2.81 -6.91 5.57
C VAL A 14 2.79 -5.48 5.07
N LEU A 15 3.22 -5.26 3.83
CA LEU A 15 3.08 -3.97 3.16
C LEU A 15 1.70 -3.83 2.53
N ILE A 16 1.05 -2.68 2.77
CA ILE A 16 -0.15 -2.27 2.03
C ILE A 16 0.25 -1.53 0.76
N SER A 17 0.06 -2.21 -0.37
CA SER A 17 0.24 -1.69 -1.72
C SER A 17 -1.10 -1.45 -2.43
N THR A 18 -1.06 -1.19 -3.72
CA THR A 18 -2.22 -0.85 -4.56
C THR A 18 -2.16 -1.60 -5.88
N ASP A 19 -3.32 -1.88 -6.46
CA ASP A 19 -3.47 -2.33 -7.85
C ASP A 19 -2.68 -1.50 -8.87
N LYS A 20 -2.52 -0.20 -8.62
CA LYS A 20 -1.76 0.74 -9.46
C LYS A 20 -0.24 0.48 -9.49
N ALA A 21 0.27 -0.41 -8.65
CA ALA A 21 1.67 -0.81 -8.66
C ALA A 21 2.00 -1.83 -9.77
N VAL A 22 1.00 -2.46 -10.39
CA VAL A 22 1.21 -3.50 -11.41
C VAL A 22 1.84 -2.92 -12.69
N ASN A 23 1.18 -1.91 -13.29
CA ASN A 23 1.63 -1.17 -14.46
C ASN A 23 1.49 0.32 -14.17
N PRO A 24 2.46 0.92 -13.46
CA PRO A 24 2.29 2.24 -12.89
C PRO A 24 2.35 3.33 -13.97
N VAL A 25 1.27 4.12 -14.07
CA VAL A 25 1.18 5.31 -14.93
C VAL A 25 1.23 6.62 -14.11
N SER A 26 1.37 6.51 -12.80
CA SER A 26 1.40 7.64 -11.87
C SER A 26 2.54 7.50 -10.87
N VAL A 27 2.99 8.63 -10.31
CA VAL A 27 4.02 8.66 -9.26
C VAL A 27 3.61 7.81 -8.05
N MET A 28 2.31 7.81 -7.68
CA MET A 28 1.79 6.92 -6.63
C MET A 28 2.04 5.44 -6.98
N GLY A 29 1.68 5.02 -8.20
CA GLY A 29 1.91 3.64 -8.64
C GLY A 29 3.39 3.26 -8.61
N VAL A 30 4.25 4.15 -9.11
CA VAL A 30 5.72 3.95 -9.12
C VAL A 30 6.27 3.80 -7.71
N THR A 31 5.90 4.69 -6.78
CA THR A 31 6.38 4.61 -5.39
C THR A 31 5.97 3.31 -4.70
N LYS A 32 4.76 2.82 -4.98
CA LYS A 32 4.28 1.53 -4.44
C LYS A 32 4.99 0.34 -5.09
N LYS A 33 5.26 0.39 -6.40
CA LYS A 33 6.07 -0.63 -7.09
C LYS A 33 7.48 -0.71 -6.52
N ILE A 34 8.13 0.43 -6.27
CA ILE A 34 9.45 0.47 -5.64
C ILE A 34 9.39 -0.13 -4.23
N ALA A 35 8.37 0.20 -3.43
CA ALA A 35 8.21 -0.36 -2.09
C ALA A 35 8.03 -1.89 -2.11
N GLU A 36 7.29 -2.44 -3.08
CA GLU A 36 7.16 -3.89 -3.28
C GLU A 36 8.52 -4.55 -3.59
N LEU A 37 9.32 -3.94 -4.49
CA LEU A 37 10.64 -4.44 -4.85
C LEU A 37 11.61 -4.42 -3.66
N VAL A 38 11.56 -3.36 -2.85
CA VAL A 38 12.40 -3.24 -1.65
C VAL A 38 12.13 -4.38 -0.68
N ILE A 39 10.87 -4.62 -0.31
CA ILE A 39 10.58 -5.70 0.65
C ILE A 39 10.81 -7.09 0.04
N GLN A 40 10.67 -7.24 -1.28
CA GLN A 40 10.98 -8.48 -1.98
C GLN A 40 12.47 -8.80 -1.90
N SER A 41 13.35 -7.79 -1.98
CA SER A 41 14.80 -7.97 -1.78
C SER A 41 15.20 -8.32 -0.33
N MET A 42 14.30 -8.14 0.64
CA MET A 42 14.55 -8.44 2.06
C MET A 42 14.18 -9.87 2.45
N VAL A 43 13.45 -10.61 1.59
CA VAL A 43 12.95 -11.97 1.89
C VAL A 43 14.10 -12.96 2.10
N ASP A 44 15.12 -12.93 1.24
CA ASP A 44 16.20 -13.94 1.26
C ASP A 44 17.27 -13.68 2.35
N ILE A 45 17.25 -12.51 2.97
CA ILE A 45 18.28 -12.07 3.94
C ILE A 45 17.75 -11.94 5.37
N SER A 46 16.51 -12.36 5.62
CA SER A 46 15.82 -12.15 6.89
C SER A 46 15.10 -13.41 7.39
N LYS A 47 14.98 -13.54 8.71
CA LYS A 47 14.01 -14.47 9.32
C LYS A 47 12.57 -13.93 9.30
N THR A 48 12.41 -12.63 9.12
CA THR A 48 11.10 -11.98 8.98
C THR A 48 10.44 -12.39 7.69
N THR A 49 9.19 -12.84 7.76
CA THR A 49 8.38 -13.07 6.56
C THR A 49 7.89 -11.74 6.00
N PHE A 50 8.45 -11.30 4.87
CA PHE A 50 7.97 -10.12 4.15
C PHE A 50 6.92 -10.51 3.11
N THR A 51 5.80 -9.81 3.10
CA THR A 51 4.76 -9.96 2.08
C THR A 51 4.07 -8.62 1.80
N TYR A 52 3.32 -8.54 0.71
CA TYR A 52 2.51 -7.39 0.40
C TYR A 52 1.13 -7.80 -0.12
N VAL A 53 0.15 -6.95 0.15
CA VAL A 53 -1.19 -7.04 -0.43
C VAL A 53 -1.43 -5.83 -1.33
N ARG A 54 -2.18 -6.00 -2.40
CA ARG A 54 -2.58 -4.92 -3.30
C ARG A 54 -4.07 -4.67 -3.15
N PHE A 55 -4.46 -3.50 -2.66
CA PHE A 55 -5.85 -3.09 -2.64
C PHE A 55 -6.22 -2.31 -3.90
N GLY A 56 -7.45 -2.54 -4.38
CA GLY A 56 -8.14 -1.61 -5.27
C GLY A 56 -8.75 -0.46 -4.48
N ASN A 57 -9.75 0.19 -5.06
CA ASN A 57 -10.53 1.20 -4.34
C ASN A 57 -11.28 0.52 -3.16
N VAL A 58 -11.08 1.05 -1.95
CA VAL A 58 -11.79 0.59 -0.75
C VAL A 58 -13.02 1.46 -0.55
N LEU A 59 -14.20 0.85 -0.57
CA LEU A 59 -15.47 1.56 -0.44
C LEU A 59 -15.55 2.31 0.90
N GLY A 60 -15.94 3.59 0.84
CA GLY A 60 -16.09 4.42 2.05
C GLY A 60 -14.78 4.81 2.73
N SER A 61 -13.62 4.51 2.12
CA SER A 61 -12.34 4.94 2.67
C SER A 61 -12.23 6.47 2.73
N SER A 62 -11.48 6.98 3.70
CA SER A 62 -11.25 8.41 3.89
C SER A 62 -10.67 9.05 2.62
N GLY A 63 -11.26 10.17 2.19
CA GLY A 63 -10.84 10.86 0.96
C GLY A 63 -11.20 10.14 -0.34
N SER A 64 -11.95 9.04 -0.29
CA SER A 64 -12.48 8.40 -1.50
C SER A 64 -13.68 9.18 -2.06
N VAL A 65 -14.04 8.84 -3.30
CA VAL A 65 -15.08 9.53 -4.04
C VAL A 65 -16.47 9.44 -3.36
N ILE A 66 -16.78 8.34 -2.68
CA ILE A 66 -18.11 8.13 -2.08
C ILE A 66 -18.40 9.14 -0.96
N PRO A 67 -17.54 9.31 0.07
CA PRO A 67 -17.70 10.38 1.06
C PRO A 67 -17.72 11.78 0.45
N ILE A 68 -16.89 12.03 -0.57
CA ILE A 68 -16.81 13.33 -1.24
C ILE A 68 -18.13 13.65 -1.93
N PHE A 69 -18.67 12.73 -2.73
CA PHE A 69 -19.94 12.91 -3.42
C PHE A 69 -21.11 13.06 -2.44
N LYS A 70 -21.13 12.28 -1.35
CA LYS A 70 -22.14 12.45 -0.29
C LYS A 70 -22.11 13.85 0.31
N LYS A 71 -20.90 14.39 0.54
CA LYS A 71 -20.73 15.75 1.06
C LYS A 71 -21.19 16.80 0.05
N GLN A 72 -20.76 16.69 -1.21
CA GLN A 72 -21.17 17.61 -2.28
C GLN A 72 -22.69 17.65 -2.47
N ILE A 73 -23.35 16.49 -2.50
CA ILE A 73 -24.82 16.40 -2.60
C ILE A 73 -25.50 17.09 -1.41
N ALA A 74 -24.99 16.92 -0.20
CA ALA A 74 -25.53 17.58 0.99
C ALA A 74 -25.33 19.11 0.97
N GLU A 75 -24.29 19.59 0.27
CA GLU A 75 -23.98 21.02 0.10
C GLU A 75 -24.70 21.67 -1.09
N GLY A 76 -25.55 20.92 -1.82
CA GLY A 76 -26.36 21.43 -2.92
C GLY A 76 -25.81 21.19 -4.32
N GLY A 77 -24.72 20.43 -4.45
CA GLY A 77 -24.10 20.08 -5.73
C GLY A 77 -22.69 20.61 -5.88
#